data_AF-R7WF77-F1
#
_entry.id   AF-R7WF77-F1
#
_cell.length_a   1.000
_cell.length_b   1.000
_cell.length_c   1.000
_cell.angle_alpha   90.00
_cell.angle_beta   90.00
_cell.angle_gamma   90.00
#
_symmetry.space_group_name_H-M   'P 1'
#
loop_
_entity.id
_entity.type
_entity.pdbx_description
1 polymer ?
#
loop_
_entity_poly.entity_id
_entity_poly.type
_entity_poly.pdbx_seq_one_letter_code
_entity_poly.pdbx_strand_id
1 'polypeptide(L)'
;MDTLATRNRLFWLCCFSASCWNILGINFDPHLLSMEEVPAKPNYNLVMYYAAEKPVNKDSLLGRFIDGTDAFRDARFKLIPSIVEGYWMVKRAVGTRACLLGKAVTCNYLRQDNFLEIDVDIGSSSVARSIIGLVLGYVTSIVVDLAILVEAKEEKELPEYILGTVRLNRVNPEAAVPI
;
A
#
# COMPACT_ATOMS: atom_id res chain seq x y z
N MET A 1 23.06 -28.79 -4.79
CA MET A 1 24.41 -28.79 -4.20
C MET A 1 25.14 -27.61 -4.84
N ASP A 2 24.61 -26.40 -4.65
CA ASP A 2 25.00 -25.44 -3.59
C ASP A 2 26.09 -24.54 -4.21
N THR A 3 26.01 -23.21 -4.30
CA THR A 3 25.36 -22.16 -3.50
C THR A 3 25.50 -20.83 -4.28
N LEU A 4 24.81 -19.78 -3.81
CA LEU A 4 24.98 -18.35 -4.15
C LEU A 4 24.06 -17.75 -5.24
N ALA A 5 22.78 -17.75 -4.87
CA ALA A 5 21.86 -16.64 -5.12
C ALA A 5 22.50 -15.29 -4.72
N THR A 6 23.16 -14.63 -5.68
CA THR A 6 23.61 -13.24 -5.53
C THR A 6 22.55 -12.36 -6.18
N ARG A 7 21.57 -11.99 -5.35
CA ARG A 7 20.46 -11.09 -5.62
C ARG A 7 20.99 -9.68 -5.94
N ASN A 8 21.17 -9.40 -7.22
CA ASN A 8 21.28 -8.05 -7.78
C ASN A 8 20.42 -7.99 -9.05
N ARG A 9 19.12 -7.77 -8.88
CA ARG A 9 18.26 -7.25 -9.95
C ARG A 9 17.33 -6.22 -9.33
N LEU A 10 17.75 -4.96 -9.45
CA LEU A 10 16.88 -3.82 -9.56
C LEU A 10 15.82 -4.14 -10.62
N PHE A 11 14.62 -4.53 -10.20
CA PHE A 11 13.46 -4.50 -11.06
C PHE A 11 12.82 -3.13 -10.87
N TRP A 12 13.21 -2.22 -11.77
CA TRP A 12 12.39 -1.10 -12.19
C TRP A 12 11.02 -1.63 -12.61
N LEU A 13 9.94 -1.07 -12.05
CA LEU A 13 8.64 -1.07 -12.70
C LEU A 13 7.90 0.21 -12.27
N CYS A 14 8.45 1.34 -12.73
CA CYS A 14 7.59 2.42 -13.20
C CYS A 14 6.76 1.89 -14.36
N CYS A 15 5.46 2.12 -14.31
CA CYS A 15 4.55 2.23 -15.44
C CYS A 15 4.81 1.23 -16.59
N PHE A 16 4.30 0.00 -16.48
CA PHE A 16 4.09 -0.83 -17.67
C PHE A 16 2.64 -1.32 -17.71
N SER A 17 1.91 -0.74 -18.66
CA SER A 17 0.73 -1.31 -19.29
C SER A 17 0.79 -2.84 -19.37
N ALA A 18 -0.37 -3.49 -19.20
CA ALA A 18 -0.59 -4.94 -19.26
C ALA A 18 0.09 -5.64 -20.46
N SER A 19 0.42 -4.91 -21.53
CA SER A 19 1.09 -5.43 -22.73
C SER A 19 2.52 -5.95 -22.53
N CYS A 20 3.27 -5.48 -21.52
CA CYS A 20 4.66 -5.96 -21.29
C CYS A 20 4.75 -7.30 -20.56
N TRP A 21 3.67 -7.74 -19.92
CA TRP A 21 3.65 -8.95 -19.08
C TRP A 21 3.63 -10.25 -19.91
N ASN A 22 3.14 -10.19 -21.16
CA ASN A 22 3.17 -11.32 -22.09
C ASN A 22 4.58 -11.73 -22.56
N ILE A 23 5.56 -10.83 -22.47
CA ILE A 23 6.95 -11.09 -22.94
C ILE A 23 7.70 -12.03 -21.98
N LEU A 24 7.30 -12.09 -20.71
CA LEU A 24 7.94 -12.94 -19.70
C LEU A 24 7.25 -14.31 -19.53
N GLY A 25 6.16 -14.59 -20.24
CA GLY A 25 5.45 -15.87 -20.16
C GLY A 25 4.84 -16.16 -18.78
N ILE A 26 4.65 -15.13 -17.96
CA ILE A 26 4.07 -15.28 -16.61
C ILE A 26 2.62 -14.79 -16.66
N ASN A 27 1.67 -15.73 -16.59
CA ASN A 27 0.27 -15.43 -16.30
C ASN A 27 0.19 -14.99 -14.83
N PHE A 28 0.35 -13.70 -14.58
CA PHE A 28 -0.03 -13.08 -13.32
C PHE A 28 -1.44 -12.51 -13.48
N ASP A 29 -2.40 -13.07 -12.74
CA ASP A 29 -3.66 -12.41 -12.41
C ASP A 29 -3.39 -11.51 -11.18
N PRO A 30 -3.03 -10.22 -11.31
CA PRO A 30 -2.55 -9.43 -10.19
C PRO A 30 -3.73 -8.70 -9.55
N HIS A 31 -4.45 -9.35 -8.65
CA HIS A 31 -5.68 -8.79 -8.08
C HIS A 31 -5.53 -7.56 -7.16
N LEU A 32 -4.33 -7.01 -6.90
CA LEU A 32 -4.22 -5.74 -6.16
C LEU A 32 -2.90 -4.98 -6.38
N LEU A 33 -3.03 -3.72 -6.78
CA LEU A 33 -1.94 -2.76 -6.91
C LEU A 33 -2.30 -1.57 -6.01
N SER A 34 -1.46 -1.18 -5.06
CA SER A 34 -1.71 0.03 -4.27
C SER A 34 -0.57 1.01 -4.53
N MET A 35 -0.88 2.13 -5.19
CA MET A 35 0.00 3.29 -5.28
C MET A 35 -0.30 4.20 -4.10
N GLU A 36 0.70 4.54 -3.30
CA GLU A 36 0.56 5.56 -2.25
C GLU A 36 1.36 6.78 -2.70
N GLU A 37 0.66 7.82 -3.14
CA GLU A 37 1.26 9.12 -3.44
C GLU A 37 1.48 9.86 -2.11
N VAL A 38 2.74 10.18 -1.81
CA VAL A 38 3.13 10.95 -0.63
C VAL A 38 3.55 12.34 -1.09
N PRO A 39 2.60 13.30 -1.23
CA PRO A 39 2.96 14.66 -1.53
C PRO A 39 3.53 15.34 -0.26
N ALA A 40 4.85 15.25 -0.13
CA ALA A 40 5.68 16.21 0.59
C ALA A 40 6.49 17.01 -0.44
N LYS A 41 7.16 18.11 -0.10
CA LYS A 41 8.21 18.64 -1.00
C LYS A 41 9.56 18.15 -0.49
N PRO A 42 10.34 17.37 -1.27
CA PRO A 42 10.02 16.80 -2.59
C PRO A 42 8.93 15.70 -2.52
N ASN A 43 8.13 15.56 -3.59
CA ASN A 43 7.05 14.56 -3.65
C ASN A 43 7.68 13.18 -3.76
N TYR A 44 7.25 12.24 -2.91
CA TYR A 44 7.69 10.86 -2.96
C TYR A 44 6.50 9.97 -3.29
N ASN A 45 6.72 8.95 -4.10
CA ASN A 45 5.72 7.92 -4.35
C ASN A 45 6.22 6.62 -3.75
N LEU A 46 5.39 5.99 -2.92
CA LEU A 46 5.62 4.64 -2.42
C LEU A 46 4.67 3.71 -3.15
N VAL A 47 5.21 2.85 -4.00
CA VAL A 47 4.40 1.90 -4.77
C VAL A 47 4.54 0.50 -4.17
N MET A 48 3.41 -0.12 -3.83
CA MET A 48 3.34 -1.46 -3.25
C MET A 48 2.48 -2.38 -4.13
N TYR A 49 3.01 -3.54 -4.46
CA TYR A 49 2.34 -4.54 -5.29
C TYR A 49 2.02 -5.78 -4.46
N TYR A 50 0.76 -6.22 -4.49
CA TYR A 50 0.29 -7.39 -3.76
C TYR A 50 -0.42 -8.36 -4.72
N ALA A 51 0.20 -9.50 -4.98
CA ALA A 51 -0.39 -10.53 -5.82
C ALA A 51 -1.13 -11.56 -4.97
N ALA A 52 -2.33 -11.95 -5.41
CA ALA A 52 -3.02 -13.09 -4.85
C ALA A 52 -2.55 -14.37 -5.58
N GLU A 53 -2.14 -15.39 -4.83
CA GLU A 53 -1.77 -16.69 -5.43
C GLU A 53 -2.98 -17.47 -5.95
N LYS A 54 -4.17 -17.16 -5.43
CA LYS A 54 -5.43 -17.84 -5.76
C LYS A 54 -6.44 -16.81 -6.27
N PRO A 55 -7.34 -17.22 -7.18
CA PRO A 55 -8.44 -16.35 -7.60
C PRO A 55 -9.24 -15.85 -6.41
N VAL A 56 -9.59 -14.56 -6.43
CA VAL A 56 -10.41 -13.96 -5.38
C VAL A 56 -11.83 -14.50 -5.47
N ASN A 57 -12.38 -14.98 -4.36
CA ASN A 57 -13.79 -15.33 -4.28
C ASN A 57 -14.64 -14.05 -4.39
N LYS A 58 -15.47 -13.94 -5.43
CA LYS A 58 -16.31 -12.77 -5.70
C LYS A 58 -17.31 -12.45 -4.58
N ASP A 59 -17.78 -13.46 -3.86
CA ASP A 59 -18.73 -13.29 -2.75
C ASP A 59 -18.03 -12.88 -1.44
N SER A 60 -16.70 -12.94 -1.38
CA SER A 60 -15.93 -12.52 -0.21
C SER A 60 -15.97 -11.00 -0.03
N LEU A 61 -15.58 -10.52 1.16
CA LEU A 61 -15.41 -9.08 1.41
C LEU A 61 -14.41 -8.44 0.41
N LEU A 62 -13.32 -9.14 0.09
CA LEU A 62 -12.34 -8.68 -0.89
C LEU A 62 -12.91 -8.63 -2.30
N GLY A 63 -13.66 -9.65 -2.72
CA GLY A 63 -14.32 -9.66 -4.03
C GLY A 63 -15.30 -8.49 -4.19
N ARG A 64 -16.15 -8.28 -3.17
CA ARG A 64 -17.07 -7.12 -3.11
C ARG A 64 -16.36 -5.78 -3.03
N PHE A 65 -15.18 -5.72 -2.41
CA PHE A 65 -14.35 -4.50 -2.37
C PHE A 65 -13.75 -4.19 -3.75
N ILE A 66 -13.24 -5.21 -4.45
CA ILE A 66 -12.66 -5.09 -5.78
C ILE A 66 -13.70 -4.64 -6.81
N ASP A 67 -14.87 -5.28 -6.82
CA ASP A 67 -15.93 -4.99 -7.80
C ASP A 67 -16.98 -3.97 -7.29
N GLY A 68 -16.76 -3.41 -6.10
CA GLY A 68 -17.67 -2.46 -5.45
C GLY A 68 -17.58 -1.02 -5.97
N THR A 69 -18.37 -0.13 -5.35
CA THR A 69 -18.31 1.31 -5.62
C THR A 69 -17.20 1.98 -4.81
N ASP A 70 -16.75 3.15 -5.25
CA ASP A 70 -15.76 3.95 -4.49
C ASP A 70 -16.26 4.28 -3.09
N ALA A 71 -17.54 4.61 -2.93
CA ALA A 71 -18.14 4.84 -1.62
C ALA A 71 -18.05 3.60 -0.71
N PHE A 72 -18.17 2.39 -1.26
CA PHE A 72 -17.96 1.16 -0.50
C PHE A 72 -16.49 0.98 -0.13
N ARG A 73 -15.56 1.24 -1.08
CA ARG A 73 -14.11 1.14 -0.85
C ARG A 73 -13.66 2.14 0.22
N ASP A 74 -14.08 3.39 0.13
CA ASP A 74 -13.74 4.44 1.09
C ASP A 74 -14.24 4.13 2.51
N ALA A 75 -15.41 3.51 2.61
CA ALA A 75 -15.98 3.12 3.88
C ALA A 75 -15.29 1.91 4.52
N ARG A 76 -14.35 1.27 3.83
CA ARG A 76 -13.79 -0.05 4.19
C ARG A 76 -12.26 -0.11 4.11
N PHE A 77 -11.60 0.71 3.29
CA PHE A 77 -10.15 0.69 3.09
C PHE A 77 -9.42 1.19 4.34
N LYS A 78 -8.67 0.29 4.98
CA LYS A 78 -8.10 0.50 6.31
C LYS A 78 -6.59 0.23 6.30
N LEU A 79 -5.84 1.10 6.96
CA LEU A 79 -4.39 1.00 7.18
C LEU A 79 -4.10 0.93 8.67
N ILE A 80 -3.22 0.02 9.06
CA ILE A 80 -2.68 -0.09 10.41
C ILE A 80 -1.19 0.17 10.35
N PRO A 81 -0.71 1.34 10.81
CA PRO A 81 0.71 1.60 10.95
C PRO A 81 1.23 1.17 12.33
N SER A 82 2.49 0.76 12.38
CA SER A 82 3.21 0.47 13.62
C SER A 82 4.68 0.86 13.51
N ILE A 83 5.13 1.77 14.38
CA ILE A 83 6.56 2.13 14.47
C ILE A 83 7.27 1.14 15.40
N VAL A 84 7.92 0.16 14.79
CA VAL A 84 8.68 -0.89 15.49
C VAL A 84 9.89 -0.27 16.18
N GLU A 85 10.69 0.48 15.42
CA GLU A 85 11.90 1.16 15.89
C GLU A 85 11.84 2.64 15.50
N GLY A 86 12.27 3.53 16.39
CA GLY A 86 12.27 4.96 16.11
C GLY A 86 12.04 5.85 17.32
N TYR A 87 12.22 7.15 17.12
CA TYR A 87 12.04 8.16 18.15
C TYR A 87 10.60 8.19 18.69
N TRP A 88 10.45 8.27 20.02
CA TRP A 88 9.15 8.12 20.69
C TRP A 88 8.10 9.16 20.22
N MET A 89 8.54 10.35 19.82
CA MET A 89 7.65 11.40 19.31
C MET A 89 7.03 11.02 17.96
N VAL A 90 7.77 10.29 17.11
CA VAL A 90 7.25 9.75 15.84
C VAL A 90 6.22 8.66 16.13
N LYS A 91 6.50 7.76 17.09
CA LYS A 91 5.53 6.73 17.52
C LYS A 91 4.22 7.36 18.00
N ARG A 92 4.30 8.45 18.75
CA ARG A 92 3.13 9.17 19.26
C ARG A 92 2.34 9.87 18.17
N ALA A 93 3.01 10.44 17.17
CA ALA A 93 2.36 11.15 16.07
C ALA A 93 1.63 10.21 15.11
N VAL A 94 2.25 9.08 14.76
CA VAL A 94 1.64 8.05 13.91
C VAL A 94 0.56 7.28 14.66
N GLY A 95 0.77 7.04 15.95
CA GLY A 95 -0.10 6.20 16.76
C GLY A 95 0.01 4.72 16.38
N THR A 96 -0.88 3.90 16.95
CA THR A 96 -0.97 2.45 16.71
C THR A 96 -2.38 2.02 16.31
N ARG A 97 -3.29 2.98 16.12
CA ARG A 97 -4.69 2.71 15.79
C ARG A 97 -4.85 2.61 14.28
N ALA A 98 -5.72 1.70 13.87
CA ALA A 98 -6.18 1.62 12.49
C ALA A 98 -6.79 2.95 12.03
N CYS A 99 -6.51 3.34 10.79
CA CYS A 99 -7.11 4.48 10.11
C CYS A 99 -7.91 3.99 8.91
N LEU A 100 -9.13 4.51 8.73
CA LEU A 100 -9.88 4.34 7.49
C LEU A 100 -9.35 5.34 6.46
N LEU A 101 -8.43 4.89 5.58
CA LEU A 101 -7.74 5.76 4.63
C LEU A 101 -8.71 6.49 3.71
N GLY A 102 -9.67 5.78 3.11
CA GLY A 102 -10.63 6.41 2.20
C GLY A 102 -11.60 7.39 2.87
N LYS A 103 -11.56 7.54 4.19
CA LYS A 103 -12.25 8.64 4.91
C LYS A 103 -11.30 9.75 5.35
N ALA A 104 -10.01 9.46 5.50
CA ALA A 104 -9.02 10.37 6.05
C ALA A 104 -8.30 11.18 4.97
N VAL A 105 -8.16 10.59 3.78
CA VAL A 105 -7.46 11.13 2.61
C VAL A 105 -8.22 10.75 1.35
N THR A 106 -7.92 11.41 0.24
CA THR A 106 -8.56 11.13 -1.05
C THR A 106 -7.97 9.84 -1.60
N CYS A 107 -8.82 8.91 -1.99
CA CYS A 107 -8.41 7.67 -2.66
C CYS A 107 -9.03 7.62 -4.05
N ASN A 108 -8.20 7.45 -5.09
CA ASN A 108 -8.66 7.24 -6.45
C ASN A 108 -8.54 5.75 -6.79
N TYR A 109 -9.60 5.18 -7.36
CA TYR A 109 -9.66 3.75 -7.65
C TYR A 109 -9.71 3.51 -9.16
N LEU A 110 -8.80 2.69 -9.67
CA LEU A 110 -8.79 2.24 -11.06
C LEU A 110 -8.95 0.73 -11.09
N ARG A 111 -10.17 0.28 -11.40
CA ARG A 111 -10.48 -1.14 -11.62
C ARG A 111 -10.30 -1.48 -13.09
N GLN A 112 -9.40 -2.41 -13.40
CA GLN A 112 -9.22 -3.07 -14.70
C GLN A 112 -9.48 -4.56 -14.55
N ASP A 113 -9.60 -5.35 -15.62
CA ASP A 113 -10.02 -6.77 -15.51
C ASP A 113 -9.18 -7.59 -14.51
N ASN A 114 -7.87 -7.41 -14.52
CA ASN A 114 -6.93 -8.22 -13.76
C ASN A 114 -6.45 -7.55 -12.45
N PHE A 115 -6.56 -6.22 -12.30
CA PHE A 115 -6.10 -5.52 -11.10
C PHE A 115 -7.06 -4.43 -10.62
N LEU A 116 -6.96 -4.12 -9.33
CA LEU A 116 -7.47 -2.89 -8.75
C LEU A 116 -6.27 -2.04 -8.34
N GLU A 117 -6.17 -0.85 -8.88
CA GLU A 117 -5.24 0.18 -8.43
C GLU A 117 -5.94 1.13 -7.46
N ILE A 118 -5.28 1.41 -6.34
CA ILE A 118 -5.72 2.38 -5.35
C ILE A 118 -4.61 3.41 -5.23
N ASP A 119 -4.89 4.64 -5.60
CA ASP A 119 -4.01 5.80 -5.43
C ASP A 119 -4.46 6.59 -4.20
N VAL A 120 -3.56 6.77 -3.24
CA VAL A 120 -3.85 7.43 -1.96
C VAL A 120 -3.13 8.77 -1.92
N ASP A 121 -3.88 9.87 -2.05
CA ASP A 121 -3.33 11.23 -1.98
C ASP A 121 -3.25 11.71 -0.52
N ILE A 122 -2.09 11.50 0.11
CA ILE A 122 -1.84 11.97 1.48
C ILE A 122 -1.91 13.51 1.58
N GLY A 123 -1.75 14.21 0.46
CA GLY A 123 -1.75 15.67 0.35
C GLY A 123 -3.08 16.31 0.59
N SER A 124 -4.16 15.59 0.30
CA SER A 124 -5.52 16.09 0.47
C SER A 124 -5.87 16.36 1.94
N SER A 125 -5.10 15.83 2.90
CA SER A 125 -5.28 16.05 4.34
C SER A 125 -4.12 16.80 4.97
N SER A 126 -4.41 17.94 5.61
CA SER A 126 -3.40 18.70 6.38
C SER A 126 -2.84 17.91 7.56
N VAL A 127 -3.65 17.05 8.17
CA VAL A 127 -3.24 16.18 9.27
C VAL A 127 -2.28 15.11 8.75
N ALA A 128 -2.63 14.42 7.67
CA ALA A 128 -1.81 13.37 7.10
C ALA A 128 -0.47 13.92 6.58
N ARG A 129 -0.49 15.06 5.88
CA ARG A 129 0.73 15.80 5.49
C ARG A 129 1.63 16.12 6.67
N SER A 130 1.07 16.57 7.79
CA SER A 130 1.85 16.91 8.98
C SER A 130 2.55 15.69 9.60
N ILE A 131 1.83 14.56 9.66
CA ILE A 131 2.39 13.29 10.17
C ILE A 131 3.50 12.80 9.25
N ILE A 132 3.27 12.79 7.94
CA ILE A 132 4.28 12.38 6.95
C ILE A 132 5.50 13.28 6.94
N GLY A 133 5.33 14.60 7.05
CA GLY A 133 6.47 15.52 7.15
C GLY A 133 7.37 15.20 8.35
N LEU A 134 6.76 14.83 9.49
CA LEU A 134 7.52 14.35 10.65
C LEU A 134 8.20 13.01 10.35
N VAL A 135 7.48 12.03 9.81
CA VAL A 135 8.02 10.69 9.51
C VAL A 135 9.20 10.77 8.55
N LEU A 136 9.11 11.56 7.47
CA LEU A 136 10.18 11.77 6.50
C LEU A 136 11.43 12.36 7.15
N GLY A 137 11.29 13.23 8.15
CA GLY A 137 12.43 13.76 8.91
C GLY A 137 13.22 12.70 9.70
N TYR A 138 12.61 11.54 9.97
CA TYR A 138 13.23 10.45 10.73
C TYR A 138 13.33 9.14 9.94
N VAL A 139 12.91 9.10 8.67
CA VAL A 139 12.66 7.86 7.92
C VAL A 139 13.89 6.96 7.78
N THR A 140 15.10 7.53 7.76
CA THR A 140 16.39 6.81 7.75
C THR A 140 16.77 6.16 9.08
N SER A 141 16.02 6.45 10.15
CA SER A 141 16.30 6.01 11.53
C SER A 141 15.14 5.24 12.17
N ILE A 142 14.06 4.99 11.42
CA ILE A 142 12.88 4.27 11.91
C ILE A 142 12.64 2.97 11.14
N VAL A 143 11.87 2.08 11.76
CA VAL A 143 11.27 0.91 11.12
C VAL A 143 9.77 1.01 11.28
N VAL A 144 9.06 0.98 10.16
CA VAL A 144 7.60 1.09 10.11
C VAL A 144 7.02 -0.16 9.48
N ASP A 145 6.07 -0.78 10.16
CA ASP A 145 5.21 -1.80 9.60
C ASP A 145 3.89 -1.16 9.19
N LEU A 146 3.45 -1.46 7.98
CA LEU A 146 2.15 -1.08 7.46
C LEU A 146 1.38 -2.35 7.13
N ALA A 147 0.13 -2.44 7.58
CA ALA A 147 -0.80 -3.49 7.19
C ALA A 147 -2.04 -2.86 6.54
N ILE A 148 -2.36 -3.33 5.34
CA ILE A 148 -3.51 -2.89 4.55
C ILE A 148 -4.58 -3.97 4.62
N LEU A 149 -5.82 -3.57 4.88
CA LEU A 149 -6.93 -4.49 5.03
C LEU A 149 -8.27 -3.85 4.60
N VAL A 150 -9.25 -4.71 4.35
CA VAL A 150 -10.65 -4.29 4.18
C VAL A 150 -11.37 -4.48 5.52
N GLU A 151 -11.92 -3.40 6.05
CA GLU A 151 -12.65 -3.41 7.32
C GLU A 151 -13.96 -4.19 7.21
N ALA A 152 -14.18 -5.14 8.12
CA ALA A 152 -15.47 -5.79 8.27
C ALA A 152 -16.43 -4.87 9.05
N LYS A 153 -17.69 -4.79 8.64
CA LYS A 153 -18.74 -4.10 9.42
C LYS A 153 -19.82 -5.03 9.95
N GLU A 154 -19.98 -6.20 9.33
CA GLU A 154 -20.95 -7.20 9.76
C GLU A 154 -20.24 -8.45 10.30
N GLU A 155 -20.90 -9.17 11.20
CA GLU A 155 -20.34 -10.38 11.82
C GLU A 155 -19.97 -11.45 10.79
N LYS A 156 -20.76 -11.57 9.71
CA LYS A 156 -20.49 -12.49 8.59
C LYS A 156 -19.22 -12.15 7.80
N GLU A 157 -18.71 -10.93 7.95
CA GLU A 157 -17.50 -10.45 7.27
C GLU A 157 -16.24 -10.70 8.10
N LEU A 158 -16.39 -11.16 9.35
CA LEU A 158 -15.28 -11.49 10.24
C LEU A 158 -14.78 -12.93 10.03
N PRO A 159 -13.48 -13.18 10.25
CA PRO A 159 -12.44 -12.21 10.64
C PRO A 159 -12.01 -11.29 9.48
N GLU A 160 -11.51 -10.10 9.80
CA GLU A 160 -10.88 -9.22 8.80
C GLU A 160 -9.62 -9.90 8.24
N TYR A 161 -9.41 -9.80 6.92
CA TYR A 161 -8.22 -10.33 6.25
C TYR A 161 -7.28 -9.19 5.85
N ILE A 162 -6.00 -9.36 6.20
CA ILE A 162 -4.92 -8.48 5.75
C ILE A 162 -4.68 -8.75 4.26
N LEU A 163 -4.78 -7.70 3.43
CA LEU A 163 -4.50 -7.77 2.00
C LEU A 163 -3.00 -7.82 1.73
N GLY A 164 -2.24 -7.08 2.54
CA GLY A 164 -0.82 -6.93 2.37
C GLY A 164 -0.17 -6.28 3.58
N THR A 165 1.10 -6.61 3.79
CA THR A 165 1.94 -5.94 4.77
C THR A 165 3.26 -5.55 4.13
N VAL A 166 3.79 -4.41 4.54
CA VAL A 166 5.16 -4.01 4.20
C VAL A 166 5.89 -3.56 5.46
N ARG A 167 7.19 -3.86 5.52
CA ARG A 167 8.11 -3.26 6.48
C ARG A 167 9.04 -2.29 5.75
N LEU A 168 8.95 -1.03 6.10
CA LEU A 168 9.88 0.01 5.67
C LEU A 168 10.99 0.10 6.71
N ASN A 169 12.20 -0.30 6.35
CA ASN A 169 13.36 -0.28 7.25
C ASN A 169 14.33 0.81 6.81
N ARG A 170 14.42 1.89 7.60
CA ARG A 170 15.42 2.96 7.44
C ARG A 170 15.55 3.42 6.00
N VAL A 171 14.41 3.67 5.36
CA VAL A 171 14.34 4.00 3.94
C VAL A 171 15.15 5.27 3.69
N ASN A 172 16.01 5.26 2.67
CA ASN A 172 16.73 6.45 2.23
C ASN A 172 15.93 7.15 1.12
N PRO A 173 15.33 8.33 1.37
CA PRO A 173 14.57 9.05 0.36
C PRO A 173 15.43 9.54 -0.80
N GLU A 174 16.72 9.78 -0.58
CA GLU A 174 17.66 10.21 -1.64
C GLU A 174 17.92 9.12 -2.68
N ALA A 175 17.60 7.86 -2.36
CA ALA A 175 17.68 6.74 -3.31
C ALA A 175 16.43 6.63 -4.20
N ALA A 176 15.45 7.53 -4.05
CA ALA A 176 14.27 7.56 -4.90
C ALA A 176 14.65 7.82 -6.36
N VAL A 177 13.97 7.12 -7.26
CA VAL A 177 14.18 7.20 -8.71
C VAL A 177 13.17 8.19 -9.28
N PRO A 178 13.54 9.08 -10.20
CA PRO A 178 12.59 9.93 -10.90
C PRO A 178 11.60 9.08 -11.71
N ILE A 179 10.32 9.41 -11.60
CA ILE A 179 9.23 8.80 -12.36
C ILE A 179 9.06 9.52 -13.68
#